data_AF-A0A136J2K8-F1
#
_entry.id   AF-A0A136J2K8-F1
#
_cell.length_a   1.000
_cell.length_b   1.000
_cell.length_c   1.000
_cell.angle_alpha   90.00
_cell.angle_beta   90.00
_cell.angle_gamma   90.00
#
_symmetry.space_group_name_H-M   'P 1'
#
loop_
_entity.id
_entity.type
_entity.pdbx_description
1 polymer ?
#
loop_
_entity_poly.entity_id
_entity_poly.type
_entity_poly.pdbx_seq_one_letter_code
_entity_poly.pdbx_strand_id
1 'polypeptide(L)'
;MAVIDQQDNFSNISWHSDNQRQHQTTGFQGENSPPPALDVEPPSAEDQRHGEELLEEDPGMSGDVLECTVSEPRKESDGTKDAFVSYLVTTNSTFAVFQKPTFTARRRFTDFLYLYKSLSREYP
;
A
#
# COMPACT_ATOMS: atom_id res chain seq x y z
N MET A 1 28.36 -23.14 23.93
CA MET A 1 26.93 -22.79 23.74
C MET A 1 26.86 -21.27 23.64
N ALA A 2 26.67 -20.72 22.45
CA ALA A 2 26.37 -19.30 22.29
C ALA A 2 24.85 -19.15 22.38
N VAL A 3 24.41 -18.36 23.36
CA VAL A 3 23.02 -18.02 23.60
C VAL A 3 22.59 -17.11 22.46
N ILE A 4 21.55 -17.50 21.73
CA ILE A 4 21.04 -16.74 20.59
C ILE A 4 20.11 -15.69 21.20
N ASP A 5 20.60 -14.46 21.39
CA ASP A 5 19.73 -13.35 21.76
C ASP A 5 18.76 -13.06 20.62
N GLN A 6 17.49 -13.41 20.84
CA GLN A 6 16.34 -13.27 19.95
C GLN A 6 15.84 -11.81 19.82
N GLN A 7 16.72 -10.82 19.84
CA GLN A 7 16.29 -9.42 19.73
C GLN A 7 16.11 -9.02 18.27
N ASP A 8 14.91 -9.32 17.75
CA ASP A 8 13.90 -8.37 17.21
C ASP A 8 14.35 -6.99 16.67
N ASN A 9 15.54 -6.89 16.07
CA ASN A 9 16.04 -5.66 15.47
C ASN A 9 15.57 -5.45 14.02
N PHE A 10 14.68 -6.32 13.53
CA PHE A 10 14.19 -6.32 12.14
C PHE A 10 12.84 -5.60 11.96
N SER A 11 12.24 -5.15 13.06
CA SER A 11 10.86 -4.66 13.11
C SER A 11 10.70 -3.16 12.81
N ASN A 12 11.80 -2.43 12.57
CA ASN A 12 11.78 -0.96 12.39
C ASN A 12 11.82 -0.51 10.91
N ILE A 13 11.15 -1.23 10.01
CA ILE A 13 10.85 -0.71 8.67
C ILE A 13 9.41 -0.17 8.69
N SER A 14 9.29 1.13 8.95
CA SER A 14 8.00 1.82 9.00
C SER A 14 7.38 1.91 7.61
N TRP A 15 6.23 1.26 7.41
CA TRP A 15 5.42 1.30 6.19
C TRP A 15 4.44 2.47 6.17
N HIS A 16 4.84 3.65 6.64
CA HIS A 16 3.97 4.82 6.61
C HIS A 16 4.21 5.63 5.34
N SER A 17 3.28 5.52 4.39
CA SER A 17 3.12 6.50 3.32
C SER A 17 2.69 7.82 3.95
N ASP A 18 3.58 8.81 3.98
CA ASP A 18 3.26 10.18 4.36
C ASP A 18 2.14 10.70 3.45
N ASN A 19 0.90 10.75 3.97
CA ASN A 19 -0.17 11.56 3.40
C ASN A 19 -0.40 12.74 4.35
N GLN A 20 0.54 13.68 4.36
CA GLN A 20 0.30 15.01 4.94
C GLN A 20 -0.73 15.76 4.10
N ARG A 21 -2.01 15.54 4.39
CA ARG A 21 -3.07 16.51 4.09
C ARG A 21 -3.03 17.59 5.18
N GLN A 22 -2.36 18.69 4.87
CA GLN A 22 -2.40 19.92 5.66
C GLN A 22 -3.86 20.37 5.84
N HIS A 23 -4.37 20.29 7.07
CA HIS A 23 -5.56 21.03 7.47
C HIS A 23 -5.10 22.23 8.30
N GLN A 24 -4.93 23.38 7.64
CA GLN A 24 -4.82 24.67 8.30
C GLN A 24 -6.24 25.19 8.53
N THR A 25 -6.63 25.37 9.79
CA THR A 25 -7.80 26.17 10.18
C THR A 25 -7.38 27.11 11.32
N THR A 26 -6.96 28.31 10.92
CA THR A 26 -6.90 29.50 11.77
C THR A 26 -8.26 30.19 11.74
N GLY A 27 -8.90 30.39 12.91
CA GLY A 27 -10.30 30.81 13.04
C GLY A 27 -10.55 32.32 13.05
N PHE A 28 -11.82 32.73 13.27
CA PHE A 28 -12.31 33.95 13.93
C PHE A 28 -13.81 33.83 14.25
N GLN A 29 -14.25 34.45 15.36
CA GLN A 29 -15.62 34.48 15.93
C GLN A 29 -16.44 35.71 15.48
N GLY A 30 -17.79 35.61 15.56
CA GLY A 30 -18.82 36.68 15.58
C GLY A 30 -19.61 36.80 14.27
N GLU A 31 -20.95 36.94 14.16
CA GLU A 31 -22.10 37.23 15.04
C GLU A 31 -23.44 36.93 14.27
N ASN A 32 -24.55 36.71 15.01
CA ASN A 32 -25.99 36.96 14.71
C ASN A 32 -26.79 36.30 13.53
N SER A 33 -27.68 35.35 13.89
CA SER A 33 -29.15 35.17 13.64
C SER A 33 -29.90 35.49 12.29
N PRO A 34 -31.08 34.85 12.00
CA PRO A 34 -31.57 34.37 10.67
C PRO A 34 -32.90 35.06 10.15
N PRO A 35 -33.78 34.49 9.26
CA PRO A 35 -33.72 33.85 7.91
C PRO A 35 -34.61 34.62 6.85
N PRO A 36 -35.01 34.09 5.66
CA PRO A 36 -36.21 33.22 5.56
C PRO A 36 -36.14 32.08 4.51
N ALA A 37 -37.13 31.20 4.64
CA ALA A 37 -37.44 29.95 3.93
C ALA A 37 -37.42 30.00 2.40
N LEU A 38 -37.23 28.83 1.76
CA LEU A 38 -38.17 28.24 0.78
C LEU A 38 -37.86 26.73 0.55
N ASP A 39 -38.93 25.95 0.72
CA ASP A 39 -39.30 24.66 0.11
C ASP A 39 -38.57 23.33 0.40
N VAL A 40 -39.32 22.48 1.12
CA VAL A 40 -39.17 21.02 1.26
C VAL A 40 -40.20 20.35 0.34
N GLU A 41 -39.78 19.47 -0.57
CA GLU A 41 -40.52 18.26 -1.00
C GLU A 41 -39.61 17.32 -1.84
N PRO A 42 -39.94 16.02 -2.03
CA PRO A 42 -39.20 14.86 -1.49
C PRO A 42 -38.47 14.01 -2.55
N PRO A 43 -37.64 13.02 -2.15
CA PRO A 43 -37.01 12.08 -3.07
C PRO A 43 -38.02 11.02 -3.54
N SER A 44 -38.29 10.96 -4.85
CA SER A 44 -38.98 9.80 -5.46
C SER A 44 -38.02 8.63 -5.61
N ALA A 45 -38.42 7.50 -5.05
CA ALA A 45 -37.75 6.21 -5.13
C ALA A 45 -38.43 5.33 -6.16
N GLU A 46 -37.72 4.93 -7.22
CA GLU A 46 -38.01 3.78 -8.10
C GLU A 46 -36.64 3.30 -8.63
N ASP A 47 -35.93 2.42 -7.94
CA ASP A 47 -36.06 0.95 -7.98
C ASP A 47 -35.78 0.37 -9.38
N GLN A 48 -34.56 -0.13 -9.60
CA GLN A 48 -34.31 -1.46 -10.18
C GLN A 48 -32.82 -1.75 -10.43
N ARG A 49 -32.30 -2.65 -9.60
CA ARG A 49 -31.44 -3.79 -9.95
C ARG A 49 -30.19 -3.51 -10.80
N HIS A 50 -29.07 -3.39 -10.13
CA HIS A 50 -27.89 -4.16 -10.54
C HIS A 50 -27.32 -4.81 -9.27
N GLY A 51 -27.70 -6.06 -9.05
CA GLY A 51 -26.77 -6.96 -8.37
C GLY A 51 -25.60 -7.07 -9.31
N GLU A 52 -24.53 -6.31 -9.04
CA GLU A 52 -23.26 -6.54 -9.70
C GLU A 52 -22.83 -7.93 -9.25
N GLU A 53 -23.05 -8.87 -10.15
CA GLU A 53 -22.48 -10.20 -10.14
C GLU A 53 -20.98 -10.00 -10.01
N LEU A 54 -20.48 -10.11 -8.78
CA LEU A 54 -19.06 -10.15 -8.47
C LEU A 54 -18.54 -11.47 -9.05
N LEU A 55 -18.37 -11.49 -10.37
CA LEU A 55 -17.61 -12.52 -11.06
C LEU A 55 -16.22 -12.44 -10.44
N GLU A 56 -15.90 -13.44 -9.63
CA GLU A 56 -14.54 -13.72 -9.19
C GLU A 56 -13.74 -14.06 -10.45
N GLU A 57 -13.28 -13.03 -11.15
CA GLU A 57 -12.41 -13.20 -12.31
C GLU A 57 -11.11 -13.80 -11.80
N ASP A 58 -10.84 -15.04 -12.22
CA ASP A 58 -9.57 -15.71 -12.00
C ASP A 58 -8.45 -14.78 -12.47
N PRO A 59 -7.54 -14.32 -11.57
CA PRO A 59 -6.54 -13.30 -11.90
C PRO A 59 -5.55 -13.74 -12.99
N GLY A 60 -5.60 -15.01 -13.43
CA GLY A 60 -4.85 -15.52 -14.56
C GLY A 60 -5.49 -15.28 -15.94
N MET A 61 -6.77 -14.92 -16.02
CA MET A 61 -7.53 -14.82 -17.28
C MET A 61 -7.81 -13.37 -17.73
N SER A 62 -7.63 -12.37 -16.85
CA SER A 62 -8.01 -10.97 -17.06
C SER A 62 -7.09 -10.19 -18.03
N GLY A 63 -6.05 -10.83 -18.57
CA GLY A 63 -5.07 -10.15 -19.43
C GLY A 63 -4.20 -9.13 -18.68
N ASP A 64 -4.28 -9.11 -17.35
CA ASP A 64 -3.48 -8.23 -16.52
C ASP A 64 -2.01 -8.66 -16.51
N VAL A 65 -1.13 -7.67 -16.54
CA VAL A 65 0.32 -7.84 -16.57
C VAL A 65 0.90 -7.47 -15.22
N LEU A 66 1.77 -8.32 -14.69
CA LEU A 66 2.67 -8.01 -13.58
C LEU A 66 4.11 -8.32 -13.99
N GLU A 67 4.85 -7.29 -14.35
CA GLU A 67 6.25 -7.37 -14.73
C GLU A 67 7.12 -6.86 -13.58
N CYS A 68 8.12 -7.66 -13.18
CA CYS A 68 9.08 -7.30 -12.15
C CYS A 68 10.50 -7.39 -12.70
N THR A 69 11.25 -6.28 -12.62
CA THR A 69 12.67 -6.22 -12.98
C THR A 69 13.50 -5.99 -11.72
N VAL A 70 14.56 -6.79 -11.55
CA VAL A 70 15.54 -6.62 -10.47
C VAL A 70 16.84 -6.10 -11.07
N SER A 71 17.31 -4.96 -10.57
CA SER A 71 18.47 -4.25 -11.11
C SER A 71 19.27 -3.55 -10.00
N GLU A 72 20.29 -2.80 -10.41
CA GLU A 72 21.10 -1.92 -9.55
C GLU A 72 21.56 -2.55 -8.22
N PRO A 73 22.40 -3.61 -8.25
CA PRO A 73 22.99 -4.14 -7.04
C PRO A 73 23.81 -3.03 -6.35
N ARG A 74 23.53 -2.77 -5.08
CA ARG A 74 24.18 -1.72 -4.28
C ARG A 74 24.55 -2.24 -2.92
N LYS A 75 25.78 -1.96 -2.48
CA LYS A 75 26.21 -2.19 -1.11
C LYS A 75 25.69 -1.07 -0.21
N GLU A 76 24.96 -1.45 0.83
CA GLU A 76 24.45 -0.56 1.86
C GLU A 76 25.33 -0.66 3.11
N SER A 77 25.42 0.43 3.88
CA SER A 77 26.04 0.44 5.22
C SER A 77 27.48 -0.09 5.27
N ASP A 78 28.28 0.24 4.26
CA ASP A 78 29.66 -0.27 4.15
C ASP A 78 30.52 0.13 5.36
N GLY A 79 31.38 -0.78 5.80
CA GLY A 79 32.24 -0.61 6.98
C GLY A 79 31.53 -0.79 8.33
N THR A 80 30.24 -1.13 8.34
CA THR A 80 29.49 -1.44 9.57
C THR A 80 29.14 -2.92 9.67
N LYS A 81 28.77 -3.38 10.88
CA LYS A 81 28.26 -4.75 11.10
C LYS A 81 26.96 -5.05 10.33
N ASP A 82 26.26 -4.00 9.91
CA ASP A 82 24.96 -4.06 9.24
C ASP A 82 25.11 -3.90 7.72
N ALA A 83 26.28 -4.19 7.15
CA ALA A 83 26.51 -4.13 5.71
C ALA A 83 25.74 -5.25 4.97
N PHE A 84 25.03 -4.88 3.90
CA PHE A 84 24.33 -5.85 3.03
C PHE A 84 24.23 -5.35 1.59
N VAL A 85 23.85 -6.22 0.67
CA VAL A 85 23.57 -5.86 -0.72
C VAL A 85 22.05 -5.72 -0.91
N SER A 86 21.64 -4.57 -1.44
CA SER A 86 20.29 -4.29 -1.88
C SER A 86 20.20 -4.29 -3.41
N TYR A 87 18.99 -4.51 -3.90
CA TYR A 87 18.63 -4.49 -5.31
C TYR A 87 17.44 -3.56 -5.48
N LEU A 88 17.40 -2.85 -6.61
CA LEU A 88 16.23 -2.09 -7.01
C LEU A 88 15.24 -3.05 -7.68
N VAL A 89 14.06 -3.20 -7.10
CA VAL A 89 12.95 -3.94 -7.69
C VAL A 89 12.02 -2.91 -8.30
N THR A 90 11.84 -2.97 -9.62
CA THR A 90 10.88 -2.15 -10.35
C THR A 90 9.74 -3.05 -10.79
N THR A 91 8.52 -2.67 -10.43
CA THR A 91 7.31 -3.39 -10.80
C THR A 91 6.47 -2.51 -11.70
N ASN A 92 6.05 -3.06 -12.85
CA ASN A 92 5.05 -2.51 -13.74
C ASN A 92 3.84 -3.44 -13.74
N SER A 93 2.66 -2.89 -13.46
CA SER A 93 1.45 -3.67 -13.25
C SER A 93 0.23 -2.97 -13.85
N THR A 94 -0.67 -3.74 -14.44
CA THR A 94 -2.02 -3.25 -14.83
C THR A 94 -3.08 -3.56 -13.78
N PHE A 95 -2.76 -4.37 -12.77
CA PHE A 95 -3.71 -4.76 -11.73
C PHE A 95 -4.17 -3.55 -10.91
N ALA A 96 -5.49 -3.34 -10.83
CA ALA A 96 -6.11 -2.22 -10.10
C ALA A 96 -5.91 -2.29 -8.57
N VAL A 97 -5.49 -3.43 -8.03
CA VAL A 97 -5.17 -3.61 -6.60
C VAL A 97 -3.96 -2.77 -6.18
N PHE A 98 -3.07 -2.41 -7.11
CA PHE A 98 -1.94 -1.55 -6.81
C PHE A 98 -2.35 -0.07 -6.86
N GLN A 99 -1.87 0.71 -5.90
CA GLN A 99 -2.10 2.15 -5.87
C GLN A 99 -1.49 2.88 -7.08
N LYS A 100 -0.44 2.31 -7.67
CA LYS A 100 0.29 2.88 -8.81
C LYS A 100 0.65 1.76 -9.79
N PRO A 101 0.58 2.03 -11.11
CA PRO A 101 0.94 1.04 -12.13
C PRO A 101 2.44 0.76 -12.13
N THR A 102 3.28 1.74 -11.79
CA THR A 102 4.73 1.57 -11.68
C THR A 102 5.19 2.01 -10.30
N PHE A 103 5.97 1.16 -9.62
CA PHE A 103 6.61 1.51 -8.37
C PHE A 103 7.95 0.79 -8.21
N THR A 104 8.80 1.34 -7.35
CA THR A 104 10.12 0.79 -7.07
C THR A 104 10.32 0.59 -5.57
N ALA A 105 11.08 -0.44 -5.21
CA ALA A 105 11.47 -0.72 -3.84
C ALA A 105 12.91 -1.21 -3.79
N ARG A 106 13.67 -0.81 -2.77
CA ARG A 106 15.01 -1.35 -2.50
C ARG A 106 14.90 -2.52 -1.53
N ARG A 107 15.32 -3.72 -1.95
CA ARG A 107 15.20 -4.96 -1.15
C ARG A 107 16.51 -5.71 -1.11
N ARG A 108 16.77 -6.40 0.01
CA ARG A 108 17.91 -7.32 0.14
C ARG A 108 17.46 -8.76 0.01
N PHE A 109 18.41 -9.67 -0.20
CA PHE A 109 18.13 -11.10 -0.40
C PHE A 109 17.23 -11.70 0.70
N THR A 110 17.49 -11.35 1.97
CA THR A 110 16.75 -11.89 3.11
C THR A 110 15.27 -11.50 3.11
N ASP A 111 14.91 -10.38 2.48
CA ASP A 111 13.51 -9.95 2.39
C ASP A 111 12.72 -10.91 1.46
N PHE A 112 13.34 -11.34 0.36
CA PHE A 112 12.74 -12.34 -0.55
C PHE A 112 12.64 -13.72 0.10
N LEU A 113 13.65 -14.11 0.88
CA LEU A 113 13.60 -15.36 1.64
C LEU A 113 12.44 -15.36 2.64
N TYR A 114 12.23 -14.23 3.34
CA TYR A 114 11.10 -14.07 4.24
C TYR A 114 9.77 -14.11 3.50
N LEU A 115 9.66 -13.37 2.38
CA LEU A 115 8.46 -13.36 1.55
C LEU A 115 8.11 -14.76 1.06
N TYR A 116 9.07 -15.48 0.49
CA TYR A 116 8.91 -16.87 0.03
C TYR A 116 8.39 -17.77 1.16
N LYS A 117 9.06 -17.77 2.32
CA LYS A 117 8.65 -18.58 3.48
C LYS A 117 7.25 -18.25 3.98
N SER A 118 6.86 -16.97 3.92
CA SER A 118 5.55 -16.52 4.37
C SER A 118 4.46 -16.99 3.41
N LEU A 119 4.65 -16.75 2.10
CA LEU A 119 3.69 -17.15 1.07
C LEU A 119 3.53 -18.68 1.00
N SER A 120 4.63 -19.44 1.04
CA SER A 120 4.56 -20.92 1.02
C SER A 120 3.87 -21.52 2.25
N ARG A 121 3.81 -20.80 3.36
CA ARG A 121 3.11 -21.25 4.57
C ARG A 121 1.63 -20.90 4.55
N GLU A 122 1.29 -19.72 4.04
CA GLU A 122 -0.09 -19.21 4.00
C GLU A 122 -0.89 -19.80 2.83
N TYR A 123 -0.20 -20.11 1.72
CA TYR A 123 -0.75 -20.69 0.49
C TYR A 123 0.05 -21.95 0.12
N PRO A 124 -0.15 -23.08 0.83
CA PRO A 124 0.62 -24.31 0.64
C PRO A 124 0.27 -25.08 -0.64
#